data_AF-A0A8T3QIW1-F1
#
_entry.id   AF-A0A8T3QIW1-F1
#
_cell.length_a   1.000
_cell.length_b   1.000
_cell.length_c   1.000
_cell.angle_alpha   90.00
_cell.angle_beta   90.00
_cell.angle_gamma   90.00
#
_symmetry.space_group_name_H-M   'P 1'
#
loop_
_entity.id
_entity.type
_entity.pdbx_description
1 polymer ?
#
loop_
_entity_poly.entity_id
_entity_poly.type
_entity_poly.pdbx_seq_one_letter_code
_entity_poly.pdbx_strand_id
1 'polypeptide(L)'
;MPVPSSPSLPGPASPASNGSFHGHPERGSLCTAPQLRRFIKSRPYVPMHELRRRFAIDGGDDDVTGVAMDAGHIYVGLPAREGHLLGDLLRAGEIGYELSLDPRTPIVIGVYPMRPVPRP
;
A
#
# COMPACT_ATOMS: atom_id res chain seq x y z
N MET A 1 -66.00 -16.73 -1.71
CA MET A 1 -65.00 -17.59 -1.03
C MET A 1 -63.72 -16.78 -0.90
N PRO A 2 -63.19 -16.52 0.31
CA PRO A 2 -61.92 -15.83 0.49
C PRO A 2 -60.77 -16.85 0.56
N VAL A 3 -59.66 -16.57 -0.12
CA VAL A 3 -58.39 -17.28 0.04
C VAL A 3 -57.65 -16.77 1.28
N PRO A 4 -56.92 -17.60 2.04
CA PRO A 4 -56.12 -17.12 3.17
C PRO A 4 -54.76 -16.60 2.71
N SER A 5 -54.38 -15.41 3.19
CA SER A 5 -53.06 -14.81 2.99
C SER A 5 -52.01 -15.48 3.88
N SER A 6 -50.89 -15.92 3.30
CA SER A 6 -49.72 -16.42 4.05
C SER A 6 -48.92 -15.27 4.69
N PRO A 7 -48.38 -15.42 5.91
CA PRO A 7 -47.47 -14.44 6.50
C PRO A 7 -46.05 -14.61 5.95
N SER A 8 -45.42 -13.50 5.54
CA SER A 8 -44.01 -13.45 5.14
C SER A 8 -43.10 -13.36 6.36
N LEU A 9 -42.12 -14.25 6.47
CA LEU A 9 -41.08 -14.21 7.50
C LEU A 9 -40.01 -13.16 7.14
N PRO A 10 -39.47 -12.40 8.11
CA PRO A 10 -38.32 -11.53 7.88
C PRO A 10 -37.04 -12.35 7.76
N GLY A 11 -36.31 -12.16 6.65
CA GLY A 11 -34.99 -12.75 6.45
C GLY A 11 -33.91 -12.16 7.38
N PRO A 12 -32.81 -12.88 7.64
CA PRO A 12 -31.76 -12.43 8.54
C PRO A 12 -31.01 -11.22 7.94
N ALA A 13 -30.96 -10.13 8.70
CA ALA A 13 -30.13 -8.96 8.41
C ALA A 13 -28.65 -9.36 8.43
N SER A 14 -27.95 -9.16 7.32
CA SER A 14 -26.49 -9.28 7.25
C SER A 14 -25.83 -8.13 8.03
N PRO A 15 -24.87 -8.39 8.93
CA PRO A 15 -24.02 -7.35 9.48
C PRO A 15 -22.67 -7.35 8.75
N ALA A 16 -22.38 -6.29 7.98
CA ALA A 16 -21.02 -5.84 7.71
C ALA A 16 -21.05 -4.56 6.86
N SER A 17 -21.37 -3.43 7.49
CA SER A 17 -20.95 -2.13 6.96
C SER A 17 -19.44 -2.00 7.17
N ASN A 18 -18.66 -2.57 6.26
CA ASN A 18 -17.21 -2.41 6.23
C ASN A 18 -16.85 -0.97 5.85
N GLY A 19 -16.48 -0.19 6.85
CA GLY A 19 -15.51 0.90 6.78
C GLY A 19 -15.66 1.90 5.64
N SER A 20 -16.53 2.90 5.84
CA SER A 20 -16.44 4.17 5.11
C SER A 20 -15.09 4.84 5.35
N PHE A 21 -14.11 4.60 4.48
CA PHE A 21 -12.93 5.45 4.30
C PHE A 21 -13.18 6.47 3.18
N HIS A 22 -14.31 7.17 3.24
CA HIS A 22 -14.53 8.34 2.38
C HIS A 22 -14.11 9.61 3.12
N GLY A 23 -12.80 9.81 3.16
CA GLY A 23 -12.21 11.14 3.25
C GLY A 23 -11.36 11.29 1.99
N HIS A 24 -11.82 12.12 1.04
CA HIS A 24 -10.96 12.60 -0.03
C HIS A 24 -9.74 13.25 0.63
N PRO A 25 -8.50 12.79 0.40
CA PRO A 25 -7.36 13.56 0.84
C PRO A 25 -7.37 14.86 0.05
N GLU A 26 -7.43 15.97 0.79
CA GLU A 26 -7.01 17.29 0.33
C GLU A 26 -5.76 17.13 -0.54
N ARG A 27 -5.86 17.62 -1.78
CA ARG A 27 -4.77 17.62 -2.76
C ARG A 27 -3.56 18.33 -2.13
N GLY A 28 -2.54 17.56 -1.75
CA GLY A 28 -1.32 18.08 -1.11
C GLY A 28 -0.93 17.42 0.23
N SER A 29 -1.61 16.38 0.69
CA SER A 29 -1.13 15.62 1.88
C SER A 29 0.14 14.84 1.53
N LEU A 30 1.28 15.48 1.70
CA LEU A 30 2.61 14.90 1.60
C LEU A 30 2.68 13.59 2.39
N CYS A 31 2.76 12.46 1.69
CA CYS A 31 2.81 11.13 2.30
C CYS A 31 3.90 11.05 3.39
N THR A 32 3.57 10.53 4.57
CA THR A 32 4.52 10.34 5.69
C THR A 32 4.89 8.86 5.87
N ALA A 33 6.06 8.58 6.46
CA ALA A 33 6.49 7.19 6.71
C ALA A 33 5.46 6.37 7.55
N PRO A 34 4.83 6.91 8.62
CA PRO A 34 3.83 6.15 9.37
C PRO A 34 2.57 5.84 8.55
N GLN A 35 2.12 6.76 7.69
CA GLN A 35 0.98 6.54 6.80
C GLN A 35 1.30 5.47 5.75
N LEU A 36 2.47 5.57 5.11
CA LEU A 36 2.96 4.60 4.14
C LEU A 36 3.04 3.20 4.77
N ARG A 37 3.68 3.10 5.93
CA ARG A 37 3.78 1.86 6.70
C ARG A 37 2.41 1.28 7.04
N ARG A 38 1.50 2.09 7.59
CA ARG A 38 0.16 1.63 7.98
C ARG A 38 -0.61 1.09 6.77
N PHE A 39 -0.50 1.75 5.62
CA PHE A 39 -1.14 1.31 4.40
C PHE A 39 -0.58 -0.02 3.90
N ILE A 40 0.75 -0.17 3.82
CA ILE A 40 1.39 -1.41 3.42
C ILE A 40 1.03 -2.56 4.38
N LYS A 41 1.02 -2.30 5.70
CA LYS A 41 0.66 -3.32 6.70
C LYS A 41 -0.80 -3.75 6.70
N SER A 42 -1.68 -3.00 6.03
CA SER A 42 -3.11 -3.36 5.92
C SER A 42 -3.40 -4.38 4.83
N ARG A 43 -2.40 -4.77 4.03
CA ARG A 43 -2.58 -5.56 2.81
C ARG A 43 -1.53 -6.67 2.69
N PRO A 44 -1.84 -7.77 1.98
CA PRO A 44 -0.86 -8.83 1.76
C PRO A 44 0.27 -8.39 0.81
N TYR A 45 -0.03 -7.50 -0.13
CA TYR A 45 0.90 -6.98 -1.13
C TYR A 45 0.41 -5.64 -1.67
N VAL A 46 1.33 -4.74 -2.04
CA VAL A 46 1.03 -3.45 -2.66
C VAL A 46 1.99 -3.19 -3.82
N PRO A 47 1.51 -3.14 -5.08
CA PRO A 47 2.35 -2.77 -6.22
C PRO A 47 2.65 -1.27 -6.23
N MET A 48 3.77 -0.87 -6.84
CA MET A 48 4.24 0.54 -6.81
C MET A 48 3.20 1.55 -7.31
N HIS A 49 2.49 1.22 -8.39
CA HIS A 49 1.46 2.10 -8.98
C HIS A 49 0.30 2.37 -8.02
N GLU A 50 0.07 1.49 -7.06
CA GLU A 50 -0.99 1.68 -6.08
C GLU A 50 -0.59 2.65 -4.96
N LEU A 51 0.70 2.72 -4.60
CA LEU A 51 1.20 3.75 -3.68
C LEU A 51 1.05 5.14 -4.31
N ARG A 52 1.45 5.29 -5.58
CA ARG A 52 1.28 6.55 -6.34
C ARG A 52 -0.17 7.01 -6.35
N ARG A 53 -1.09 6.10 -6.68
CA ARG A 53 -2.53 6.37 -6.68
C ARG A 53 -3.08 6.71 -5.29
N ARG A 54 -2.69 5.96 -4.26
CA ARG A 54 -3.27 6.10 -2.92
C ARG A 54 -2.94 7.43 -2.26
N PHE A 55 -1.70 7.88 -2.45
CA PHE A 55 -1.17 9.07 -1.79
C PHE A 55 -1.17 10.31 -2.69
N ALA A 56 -1.75 10.22 -3.89
CA ALA A 56 -1.73 11.29 -4.89
C ALA A 56 -0.30 11.83 -5.07
N ILE A 57 0.65 10.92 -5.27
CA ILE A 57 2.07 11.28 -5.40
C ILE A 57 2.23 12.00 -6.73
N ASP A 58 2.41 13.31 -6.67
CA ASP A 58 2.70 14.16 -7.82
C ASP A 58 4.09 13.82 -8.36
N GLY A 59 4.17 13.40 -9.62
CA GLY A 59 5.41 12.95 -10.26
C GLY A 59 5.17 12.37 -11.65
N GLY A 60 6.16 12.46 -12.52
CA GLY A 60 6.15 11.87 -13.86
C GLY A 60 6.17 10.34 -13.80
N ASP A 61 5.70 9.69 -14.86
CA ASP A 61 5.70 8.21 -14.92
C ASP A 61 7.11 7.60 -14.92
N ASP A 62 8.11 8.41 -15.26
CA ASP A 62 9.52 8.04 -15.29
C ASP A 62 10.27 8.38 -13.99
N ASP A 63 9.57 8.84 -12.94
CA ASP A 63 10.21 9.16 -11.66
C ASP A 63 10.73 7.89 -10.98
N VAL A 64 12.05 7.81 -10.88
CA VAL A 64 12.77 6.70 -10.26
C VAL A 64 13.78 7.22 -9.24
N THR A 65 13.75 6.66 -8.04
CA THR A 65 14.68 6.95 -6.96
C THR A 65 15.55 5.74 -6.66
N GLY A 66 16.87 5.91 -6.72
CA GLY A 66 17.82 4.91 -6.25
C GLY A 66 17.94 4.95 -4.73
N VAL A 67 17.81 3.80 -4.07
CA VAL A 67 17.94 3.66 -2.61
C VAL A 67 19.09 2.70 -2.31
N ALA A 68 20.07 3.16 -1.53
CA ALA A 68 21.16 2.31 -1.04
C ALA A 68 20.66 1.35 0.04
N MET A 69 20.88 0.05 -0.18
CA MET A 69 20.66 -1.07 0.75
C MET A 69 21.99 -1.76 1.04
N ASP A 70 22.02 -2.64 2.03
CA ASP A 70 23.22 -3.43 2.37
C ASP A 70 23.70 -4.33 1.21
N ALA A 71 22.77 -4.80 0.38
CA ALA A 71 23.04 -5.66 -0.78
C ALA A 71 23.37 -4.87 -2.07
N GLY A 72 23.39 -3.53 -2.02
CA GLY A 72 23.58 -2.66 -3.18
C GLY A 72 22.43 -1.67 -3.37
N HIS A 73 22.29 -1.10 -4.57
CA HIS A 73 21.22 -0.16 -4.88
C HIS A 73 19.98 -0.87 -5.40
N ILE A 74 18.80 -0.42 -4.96
CA ILE A 74 17.51 -0.76 -5.56
C ILE A 74 16.87 0.50 -6.14
N TYR A 75 16.01 0.34 -7.14
CA TYR A 75 15.36 1.44 -7.84
C TYR A 75 13.86 1.40 -7.61
N VAL A 76 13.31 2.48 -7.06
CA VAL A 76 11.89 2.59 -6.72
C VAL A 76 11.24 3.57 -7.68
N GLY A 77 10.14 3.16 -8.33
CA GLY A 77 9.33 4.03 -9.21
C GLY A 77 8.50 5.05 -8.43
N LEU A 78 9.16 5.87 -7.61
CA LEU A 78 8.61 6.98 -6.85
C LEU A 78 9.55 8.19 -6.94
N PRO A 79 9.03 9.44 -6.82
CA PRO A 79 9.85 10.63 -6.67
C PRO A 79 10.77 10.55 -5.46
N ALA A 80 11.83 11.38 -5.47
CA ALA A 80 12.89 11.36 -4.47
C ALA A 80 12.36 11.29 -3.04
N ARG A 81 11.45 12.19 -2.67
CA ARG A 81 10.93 12.29 -1.31
C ARG A 81 10.30 10.97 -0.84
N GLU A 82 9.35 10.43 -1.59
CA GLU A 82 8.63 9.21 -1.22
C GLU A 82 9.51 7.97 -1.36
N GLY A 83 10.43 7.95 -2.34
CA GLY A 83 11.44 6.90 -2.48
C GLY A 83 12.35 6.80 -1.26
N HIS A 84 12.78 7.93 -0.69
CA HIS A 84 13.59 7.95 0.54
C HIS A 84 12.78 7.47 1.75
N LEU A 85 11.53 7.90 1.90
CA LEU A 85 10.64 7.43 2.97
C LEU A 85 10.42 5.92 2.90
N LEU A 86 10.20 5.37 1.70
CA LEU A 86 10.08 3.94 1.51
C LEU A 86 11.39 3.23 1.86
N GLY A 87 12.52 3.80 1.42
CA GLY A 87 13.87 3.31 1.73
C GLY A 87 14.15 3.20 3.23
N ASP A 88 13.70 4.17 4.02
CA ASP A 88 13.86 4.14 5.48
C ASP A 88 13.08 2.98 6.11
N LEU A 89 11.85 2.72 5.66
CA LEU A 89 11.05 1.59 6.15
C LEU A 89 11.66 0.24 5.77
N LEU A 90 12.25 0.14 4.57
CA LEU A 90 12.94 -1.06 4.10
C LEU A 90 14.20 -1.32 4.94
N ARG A 91 15.05 -0.31 5.15
CA ARG A 91 16.26 -0.41 5.99
C ARG A 91 15.93 -0.73 7.44
N ALA A 92 14.81 -0.25 7.94
CA ALA A 92 14.33 -0.56 9.29
C ALA A 92 13.77 -2.00 9.41
N GLY A 93 13.57 -2.73 8.31
CA GLY A 93 12.98 -4.06 8.29
C GLY A 93 11.49 -4.06 8.59
N GLU A 94 10.81 -2.91 8.45
CA GLU A 94 9.39 -2.77 8.79
C GLU A 94 8.46 -3.30 7.69
N ILE A 95 8.96 -3.31 6.45
CA ILE A 95 8.30 -3.80 5.24
C ILE A 95 9.33 -4.55 4.37
N GLY A 96 8.84 -5.42 3.51
CA GLY A 96 9.63 -6.13 2.50
C GLY A 96 9.31 -5.63 1.11
N TYR A 97 10.10 -6.05 0.13
CA TYR A 97 9.98 -5.61 -1.26
C TYR A 97 10.24 -6.75 -2.23
N GLU A 98 9.60 -6.65 -3.39
CA GLU A 98 9.79 -7.55 -4.52
C GLU A 98 10.53 -6.80 -5.63
N LEU A 99 11.52 -7.47 -6.22
CA LEU A 99 12.32 -6.94 -7.31
C LEU A 99 11.93 -7.58 -8.65
N SER A 100 11.80 -6.76 -9.68
CA SER A 100 12.11 -7.20 -11.04
C SER A 100 13.62 -7.14 -11.23
N LEU A 101 14.19 -8.23 -11.70
CA LEU A 101 15.62 -8.33 -12.04
C LEU A 101 15.88 -8.21 -13.55
N ASP A 102 14.84 -7.97 -14.34
CA ASP A 102 14.93 -7.80 -15.79
C ASP A 102 14.74 -6.33 -16.17
N PRO A 103 15.67 -5.67 -16.90
CA PRO A 103 16.98 -6.13 -17.34
C PRO A 103 18.10 -5.67 -16.39
N ARG A 104 18.68 -6.56 -15.58
CA ARG A 104 19.86 -6.37 -14.69
C ARG A 104 19.79 -5.25 -13.63
N THR A 105 18.84 -4.34 -13.72
CA THR A 105 18.61 -3.26 -12.76
C THR A 105 17.55 -3.74 -11.77
N PRO A 106 17.86 -3.81 -10.46
CA PRO A 106 16.91 -4.26 -9.44
C PRO A 106 15.84 -3.20 -9.19
N ILE A 107 14.70 -3.33 -9.85
CA ILE A 107 13.57 -2.41 -9.75
C ILE A 107 12.55 -2.96 -8.76
N VAL A 108 12.13 -2.16 -7.79
CA VAL A 108 11.04 -2.50 -6.88
C VAL A 108 9.72 -2.48 -7.64
N ILE A 109 9.04 -3.63 -7.70
CA ILE A 109 7.73 -3.76 -8.36
C ILE A 109 6.57 -3.77 -7.36
N GLY A 110 6.84 -4.11 -6.11
CA GLY A 110 5.87 -4.03 -5.03
C GLY A 110 6.49 -4.24 -3.65
N VAL A 111 5.67 -4.02 -2.63
CA VAL A 111 6.03 -4.10 -1.22
C VAL A 111 5.01 -4.91 -0.43
N TYR A 112 5.44 -5.49 0.68
CA TYR A 112 4.60 -6.35 1.53
C TYR A 112 4.94 -6.15 3.02
N PRO A 113 4.02 -6.48 3.94
CA PRO A 113 4.28 -6.37 5.38
C PRO A 113 5.38 -7.33 5.82
N MET A 114 6.35 -6.80 6.57
CA MET A 114 7.28 -7.63 7.34
C MET A 114 6.83 -7.68 8.80
N ARG A 115 6.98 -8.86 9.40
CA ARG A 115 6.96 -8.98 10.86
C ARG A 115 8.29 -8.41 11.36
N PRO A 116 8.29 -7.56 12.41
CA PRO A 116 9.54 -7.05 12.97
C PRO A 116 10.49 -8.20 13.27
N VAL A 117 11.68 -8.18 12.68
CA VAL A 117 12.76 -9.11 13.04
C VAL A 117 13.49 -8.49 14.23
N PRO A 118 13.51 -9.13 15.41
CA PRO A 118 14.33 -8.66 16.53
C PRO A 118 15.79 -8.57 16.08
N ARG A 119 16.41 -7.38 16.21
CA ARG A 119 17.84 -7.21 16.00
C ARG A 119 18.54 -7.31 17.37
N PRO A 120 19.60 -8.14 17.50
CA PRO A 120 20.38 -8.24 18.73
C PRO A 120 21.21 -6.97 18.98
#